data_AF-A0A0S8HT61-F1
#
_entry.id   AF-A0A0S8HT61-F1
#
_cell.length_a   1.000
_cell.length_b   1.000
_cell.length_c   1.000
_cell.angle_alpha   90.00
_cell.angle_beta   90.00
_cell.angle_gamma   90.00
#
_symmetry.space_group_name_H-M   'P 1'
#
loop_
_entity.id
_entity.type
_entity.pdbx_description
1 polymer ?
#
loop_
_entity_poly.entity_id
_entity_poly.type
_entity_poly.pdbx_seq_one_letter_code
_entity_poly.pdbx_strand_id
1 'polypeptide(L)'
;MIVKNEENMLAECIESFREAVDEIVIVDTGSTDKTVEVAKEYRVGLFHHKWKDDFSEARNFSISKVTGDWVMTIDADERLAREDIPKVRAAKWQEKYDAVCFAVFSTLPGHLGEANFGKHYSPRLFKKHPDMYYYGIVHNLLNVPDN
;
A
#
# COMPACT_ATOMS: atom_id res chain seq x y z
N MET A 1 -3.22 2.78 -0.38
CA MET A 1 -3.61 1.38 -0.62
C MET A 1 -4.97 1.32 -1.30
N ILE A 2 -5.26 0.23 -2.00
CA ILE A 2 -6.58 -0.10 -2.56
C ILE A 2 -7.14 -1.30 -1.78
N VAL A 3 -8.45 -1.34 -1.53
CA VAL A 3 -9.08 -2.41 -0.73
C VAL A 3 -10.36 -2.91 -1.36
N LYS A 4 -10.70 -4.18 -1.10
CA LYS A 4 -12.00 -4.79 -1.39
C LYS A 4 -12.20 -6.03 -0.53
N ASN A 5 -13.19 -5.99 0.37
CA ASN A 5 -13.55 -7.12 1.22
C ASN A 5 -12.40 -7.66 2.11
N GLU A 6 -11.77 -6.75 2.85
CA GLU A 6 -10.61 -6.98 3.70
C GLU A 6 -10.91 -6.72 5.19
N GLU A 7 -12.16 -6.91 5.64
CA GLU A 7 -12.57 -6.61 7.03
C GLU A 7 -11.72 -7.32 8.09
N ASN A 8 -11.18 -8.50 7.76
CA ASN A 8 -10.38 -9.32 8.67
C ASN A 8 -8.89 -8.95 8.69
N MET A 9 -8.40 -8.25 7.67
CA MET A 9 -6.96 -7.99 7.49
C MET A 9 -6.60 -6.52 7.63
N LEU A 10 -7.53 -5.62 7.30
CA LEU A 10 -7.25 -4.19 7.18
C LEU A 10 -6.74 -3.57 8.48
N ALA A 11 -7.35 -3.91 9.63
CA ALA A 11 -6.99 -3.35 10.92
C ALA A 11 -5.51 -3.63 11.27
N GLU A 12 -5.11 -4.91 11.20
CA GLU A 12 -3.73 -5.31 11.46
C GLU A 12 -2.74 -4.77 10.41
N CYS A 13 -3.18 -4.63 9.15
CA CYS A 13 -2.39 -3.99 8.11
C CYS A 13 -2.02 -2.57 8.52
N ILE A 14 -3.03 -1.75 8.83
CA ILE A 14 -2.85 -0.35 9.23
C ILE A 14 -1.98 -0.25 10.48
N GLU A 15 -2.24 -1.08 11.49
CA GLU A 15 -1.43 -1.11 12.73
C GLU A 15 0.05 -1.42 12.47
N SER A 16 0.37 -2.23 11.45
CA SER A 16 1.76 -2.58 11.14
C SER A 16 2.60 -1.39 10.63
N PHE A 17 1.98 -0.38 10.02
CA PHE A 17 2.72 0.70 9.35
C PHE A 17 2.31 2.12 9.77
N ARG A 18 1.21 2.31 10.51
CA ARG A 18 0.69 3.66 10.85
C ARG A 18 1.70 4.57 11.54
N GLU A 19 2.66 4.01 12.27
CA GLU A 19 3.73 4.79 12.93
C GLU A 19 4.85 5.21 11.95
N ALA A 20 4.94 4.56 10.79
CA ALA A 20 5.97 4.81 9.78
C ALA A 20 5.63 5.96 8.82
N VAL A 21 4.35 6.36 8.73
CA VAL A 21 3.83 7.31 7.74
C VAL A 21 3.15 8.51 8.39
N ASP A 22 3.04 9.62 7.65
CA ASP A 22 2.37 10.85 8.11
C ASP A 22 0.89 10.90 7.70
N GLU A 23 0.53 10.22 6.60
CA GLU A 23 -0.83 10.12 6.08
C GLU A 23 -1.11 8.71 5.58
N ILE A 24 -2.39 8.34 5.57
CA ILE A 24 -2.87 7.05 5.05
C ILE A 24 -4.02 7.35 4.09
N VAL A 25 -3.89 6.88 2.85
CA VAL A 25 -4.95 6.94 1.84
C VAL A 25 -5.44 5.54 1.54
N ILE A 26 -6.74 5.33 1.67
CA ILE A 26 -7.45 4.10 1.35
C ILE A 26 -8.44 4.38 0.23
N VAL A 27 -8.38 3.59 -0.84
CA VAL A 27 -9.38 3.60 -1.91
C VAL A 27 -10.14 2.28 -1.86
N ASP A 28 -11.41 2.35 -1.46
CA ASP A 28 -12.31 1.21 -1.55
C ASP A 28 -12.81 1.02 -2.98
N THR A 29 -12.73 -0.22 -3.47
CA THR A 29 -13.12 -0.57 -4.84
C THR A 29 -14.48 -1.27 -4.96
N GLY A 30 -15.31 -1.16 -3.91
CA GLY A 30 -16.64 -1.77 -3.82
C GLY A 30 -16.68 -2.91 -2.81
N SER A 31 -16.21 -2.68 -1.59
CA SER A 31 -16.42 -3.62 -0.49
C SER A 31 -17.91 -3.75 -0.15
N THR A 32 -18.31 -4.96 0.21
CA THR A 32 -19.67 -5.31 0.65
C THR A 32 -19.71 -5.87 2.07
N ASP A 33 -18.54 -6.05 2.68
CA ASP A 33 -18.33 -6.44 4.08
C ASP A 33 -18.04 -5.19 4.95
N LYS A 34 -17.48 -5.37 6.15
CA LYS A 34 -17.19 -4.26 7.08
C LYS A 34 -15.88 -3.51 6.81
N THR A 35 -15.25 -3.69 5.64
CA THR A 35 -13.94 -3.06 5.34
C THR A 35 -13.98 -1.54 5.49
N VAL A 36 -15.05 -0.92 5.02
CA VAL A 36 -15.24 0.54 5.07
C VAL A 36 -15.43 1.04 6.50
N GLU A 37 -16.15 0.27 7.32
CA GLU A 37 -16.35 0.53 8.74
C GLU A 37 -15.03 0.45 9.49
N VAL A 38 -14.26 -0.62 9.28
CA VAL A 38 -12.92 -0.79 9.87
C VAL A 38 -12.02 0.39 9.49
N ALA A 39 -12.00 0.79 8.21
CA ALA A 39 -11.19 1.93 7.76
C ALA A 39 -11.53 3.24 8.49
N LYS A 40 -12.81 3.48 8.80
CA LYS A 40 -13.30 4.70 9.48
C LYS A 40 -12.89 4.78 10.95
N GLU A 41 -12.48 3.68 11.57
CA GLU A 41 -11.94 3.68 12.94
C GLU A 41 -10.55 4.33 13.02
N TYR A 42 -9.88 4.46 11.86
CA TYR A 42 -8.56 5.05 11.74
C TYR A 42 -8.60 6.47 11.16
N ARG A 43 -7.57 7.25 11.47
CA ARG A 43 -7.36 8.56 10.83
C ARG A 43 -6.79 8.35 9.43
N VAL A 44 -7.67 8.15 8.45
CA VAL A 44 -7.32 7.90 7.04
C VAL A 44 -8.10 8.81 6.10
N GLY A 45 -7.53 9.09 4.93
CA GLY A 45 -8.26 9.59 3.78
C GLY A 45 -8.94 8.41 3.07
N LEU A 46 -10.26 8.25 3.27
CA LEU A 46 -11.04 7.19 2.66
C LEU A 46 -11.76 7.69 1.41
N PHE A 47 -11.49 7.07 0.27
CA PHE A 47 -12.08 7.38 -1.03
C PHE A 47 -12.71 6.13 -1.63
N HIS A 48 -13.62 6.33 -2.59
CA HIS A 48 -14.23 5.23 -3.33
C HIS A 48 -13.85 5.35 -4.80
N HIS A 49 -13.53 4.22 -5.43
CA HIS A 49 -13.27 4.13 -6.85
C HIS A 49 -13.96 2.89 -7.42
N LYS A 50 -14.86 3.05 -8.38
CA LYS A 50 -15.57 1.89 -8.97
C LYS A 50 -14.55 0.94 -9.61
N TRP A 51 -14.56 -0.34 -9.24
CA TRP A 51 -13.71 -1.35 -9.88
C TRP A 51 -13.93 -1.41 -11.40
N LYS A 52 -12.84 -1.39 -12.18
CA LYS A 52 -12.83 -1.42 -13.65
C LYS A 52 -11.98 -2.56 -14.23
N ASP A 53 -11.75 -3.61 -13.44
CA ASP A 53 -10.87 -4.72 -13.82
C ASP A 53 -9.43 -4.28 -14.14
N ASP A 54 -8.97 -3.21 -13.47
CA ASP A 54 -7.64 -2.62 -13.66
C ASP A 54 -7.08 -2.16 -12.30
N PHE A 55 -6.10 -2.90 -11.78
CA PHE A 55 -5.44 -2.55 -10.53
C PHE A 55 -4.62 -1.25 -10.65
N SER A 56 -4.08 -0.95 -11.83
CA SER A 56 -3.24 0.24 -12.05
C SER A 56 -4.09 1.49 -11.97
N GLU A 57 -5.27 1.46 -12.56
CA GLU A 57 -6.20 2.58 -12.53
C GLU A 57 -6.61 2.93 -11.09
N ALA A 58 -7.00 1.93 -10.29
CA ALA A 58 -7.35 2.14 -8.88
C ALA A 58 -6.14 2.62 -8.05
N ARG A 59 -4.95 2.06 -8.31
CA ARG A 59 -3.72 2.44 -7.61
C ARG A 59 -3.28 3.87 -7.97
N ASN A 60 -3.36 4.24 -9.25
CA ASN A 60 -3.10 5.61 -9.73
C ASN A 60 -4.10 6.60 -9.12
N PHE A 61 -5.37 6.23 -9.02
CA PHE A 61 -6.35 7.04 -8.29
C PHE A 61 -5.95 7.22 -6.82
N SER A 62 -5.49 6.17 -6.13
CA SER A 62 -5.00 6.30 -4.74
C SER A 62 -3.80 7.24 -4.63
N ILE A 63 -2.84 7.16 -5.55
CA ILE A 63 -1.66 8.05 -5.59
C ILE A 63 -2.08 9.50 -5.89
N SER A 64 -3.14 9.72 -6.67
CA SER A 64 -3.65 11.08 -6.91
C SER A 64 -4.17 11.77 -5.64
N LYS A 65 -4.45 11.02 -4.57
CA LYS A 65 -4.98 11.54 -3.30
C LYS A 65 -3.92 11.76 -2.22
N VAL A 66 -2.72 11.22 -2.39
CA VAL A 66 -1.61 11.43 -1.44
C VAL A 66 -1.05 12.84 -1.60
N THR A 67 -0.69 13.46 -0.48
CA THR A 67 -0.10 14.80 -0.43
C THR A 67 1.40 14.79 -0.14
N GLY A 68 1.93 13.69 0.38
CA GLY A 68 3.34 13.52 0.70
C GLY A 68 4.25 13.40 -0.52
N ASP A 69 5.50 13.81 -0.32
CA ASP A 69 6.57 13.73 -1.32
C ASP A 69 7.08 12.29 -1.53
N TRP A 70 6.93 11.44 -0.52
CA TRP A 70 7.28 10.03 -0.57
C TRP A 70 6.01 9.20 -0.39
N VAL A 71 5.81 8.25 -1.29
CA VAL A 71 4.60 7.43 -1.33
C VAL A 71 4.98 5.99 -1.03
N MET A 72 4.34 5.44 -0.01
CA MET A 72 4.41 4.02 0.30
C MET A 72 3.17 3.30 -0.22
N THR A 73 3.34 2.20 -0.94
CA THR A 73 2.26 1.28 -1.29
C THR A 73 2.34 0.01 -0.47
N ILE A 74 1.21 -0.45 0.03
CA ILE A 74 1.06 -1.70 0.76
C ILE A 74 -0.35 -2.23 0.49
N ASP A 75 -0.49 -3.55 0.39
CA ASP A 75 -1.78 -4.22 0.17
C ASP A 75 -2.38 -4.65 1.54
N ALA A 76 -3.70 -4.84 1.62
CA ALA A 76 -4.39 -5.03 2.90
C ALA A 76 -4.06 -6.36 3.60
N ASP A 77 -3.62 -7.35 2.84
CA ASP A 77 -3.14 -8.66 3.29
C ASP A 77 -1.64 -8.67 3.63
N GLU A 78 -0.97 -7.52 3.50
CA GLU A 78 0.44 -7.34 3.82
C GLU A 78 0.66 -6.68 5.19
N ARG A 79 1.84 -6.93 5.76
CA ARG A 79 2.33 -6.27 6.98
C ARG A 79 3.73 -5.72 6.79
N LEU A 80 3.99 -4.52 7.32
CA LEU A 80 5.34 -3.96 7.42
C LEU A 80 6.06 -4.58 8.62
N ALA A 81 7.32 -4.96 8.43
CA ALA A 81 8.18 -5.42 9.52
C ALA A 81 8.41 -4.29 10.54
N ARG A 82 8.31 -4.57 11.85
CA ARG A 82 8.56 -3.54 12.88
C ARG A 82 9.97 -2.96 12.77
N GLU A 83 10.97 -3.76 12.41
CA GLU A 83 12.33 -3.30 12.19
C GLU A 83 12.52 -2.36 10.98
N ASP A 84 11.54 -2.32 10.07
CA ASP A 84 11.58 -1.47 8.87
C ASP A 84 10.90 -0.09 9.10
N ILE A 85 10.14 0.09 10.18
CA ILE A 85 9.51 1.38 10.55
C ILE A 85 10.53 2.54 10.56
N PRO A 86 11.69 2.44 11.24
CA PRO A 86 12.68 3.52 11.23
C PRO A 86 13.26 3.77 9.83
N LYS A 87 13.36 2.74 8.99
CA LYS A 87 13.90 2.86 7.64
C LYS A 87 12.93 3.59 6.71
N VAL A 88 11.64 3.30 6.81
CA VAL A 88 10.58 4.03 6.08
C VAL A 88 10.59 5.51 6.51
N ARG A 89 10.64 5.79 7.82
CA ARG A 89 10.73 7.16 8.35
C ARG A 89 11.99 7.92 7.90
N ALA A 90 13.09 7.20 7.71
CA ALA A 90 14.36 7.78 7.29
C ALA A 90 14.49 7.97 5.77
N ALA A 91 13.58 7.44 4.97
CA ALA A 91 13.70 7.47 3.51
C ALA A 91 13.79 8.90 2.93
N LYS A 92 13.16 9.88 3.59
CA LYS A 92 13.25 11.30 3.20
C LYS A 92 14.68 11.85 3.14
N TRP A 93 15.64 11.20 3.82
CA TRP A 93 17.04 11.62 3.85
C TRP A 93 17.90 10.98 2.75
N GLN A 94 17.30 10.11 1.93
CA GLN A 94 17.99 9.41 0.86
C GLN A 94 17.90 10.21 -0.44
N GLU A 95 18.59 11.36 -0.50
CA GLU A 95 18.61 12.22 -1.69
C GLU A 95 19.06 11.48 -2.96
N LYS A 96 19.88 10.43 -2.79
CA LYS A 96 20.47 9.63 -3.87
C LYS A 96 19.51 8.63 -4.54
N TYR A 97 18.37 8.30 -3.93
CA TYR A 97 17.50 7.23 -4.41
C TYR A 97 16.08 7.73 -4.66
N ASP A 98 15.47 7.26 -5.74
CA ASP A 98 14.08 7.62 -6.10
C ASP A 98 13.07 6.55 -5.70
N ALA A 99 13.54 5.34 -5.40
CA ALA A 99 12.73 4.25 -4.87
C ALA A 99 13.55 3.37 -3.90
N VAL A 100 12.86 2.81 -2.91
CA VAL A 100 13.41 1.90 -1.90
C VAL A 100 12.55 0.63 -1.82
N CYS A 101 13.23 -0.52 -1.85
CA CYS A 101 12.59 -1.81 -1.61
C CYS A 101 12.59 -2.13 -0.11
N PHE A 102 11.43 -2.51 0.42
CA PHE A 102 11.30 -3.04 1.77
C PHE A 102 10.73 -4.45 1.74
N ALA A 103 10.96 -5.18 2.83
CA ALA A 103 10.30 -6.45 3.01
C ALA A 103 8.85 -6.20 3.40
N VAL A 104 7.94 -6.83 2.69
CA VAL A 104 6.55 -6.98 3.11
C VAL A 104 6.27 -8.47 3.33
N PHE A 105 5.47 -8.75 4.35
CA PHE A 105 4.99 -10.10 4.62
C PHE A 105 3.58 -10.23 4.07
N SER A 106 3.40 -11.10 3.09
CA SER A 106 2.07 -11.45 2.59
C SER A 106 1.56 -12.67 3.32
N THR A 107 0.27 -12.65 3.66
CA THR A 107 -0.41 -13.82 4.20
C THR A 107 -0.69 -14.79 3.05
N LEU A 108 -0.09 -15.97 3.10
CA LEU A 108 -0.34 -17.03 2.12
C LEU A 108 -1.34 -18.04 2.71
N PRO A 109 -2.30 -18.53 1.91
CA PRO A 109 -3.14 -19.64 2.33
C PRO A 109 -2.23 -20.85 2.59
N GLY A 110 -2.09 -21.27 3.85
CA GLY A 110 -1.40 -22.53 4.16
C GLY A 110 -2.26 -23.75 3.87
N HIS A 111 -1.62 -24.90 3.76
CA HIS A 111 -2.35 -26.17 3.86
C HIS A 111 -2.87 -26.33 5.29
N LEU A 112 -4.13 -26.75 5.42
CA LEU A 112 -4.76 -27.11 6.71
C LEU A 112 -4.99 -25.94 7.70
N GLY A 113 -5.09 -24.70 7.23
CA GLY A 113 -5.51 -23.56 8.08
C GLY A 113 -4.40 -22.92 8.91
N GLU A 114 -3.14 -23.30 8.71
CA GLU A 114 -1.99 -22.53 9.21
C GLU A 114 -1.74 -21.31 8.32
N ALA A 115 -1.51 -20.14 8.91
CA ALA A 115 -1.08 -18.96 8.16
C ALA A 115 0.42 -19.06 7.87
N ASN A 116 0.77 -19.20 6.60
CA ASN A 116 2.16 -19.08 6.15
C ASN A 116 2.44 -17.64 5.74
N PHE A 117 3.63 -17.13 6.09
CA PHE A 117 4.05 -15.79 5.70
C PHE A 117 5.11 -15.86 4.60
N GLY A 118 4.80 -15.29 3.44
CA GLY A 118 5.77 -15.07 2.38
C GLY A 118 6.47 -13.74 2.59
N LYS A 119 7.79 -13.75 2.82
CA LYS A 119 8.61 -12.53 2.82
C LYS A 119 9.10 -12.26 1.41
N HIS A 120 8.74 -11.11 0.85
CA HIS A 120 9.24 -10.69 -0.46
C HIS A 120 9.68 -9.23 -0.44
N TYR A 121 10.68 -8.90 -1.28
CA TYR A 121 11.18 -7.54 -1.44
C TYR A 121 10.63 -6.97 -2.74
N SER A 122 9.98 -5.81 -2.64
CA SER A 122 9.46 -5.09 -3.80
C SER A 122 9.62 -3.59 -3.60
N PRO A 123 9.69 -2.79 -4.70
CA PRO A 123 9.68 -1.33 -4.59
C PRO A 123 8.34 -0.90 -3.99
N ARG A 124 8.37 -0.45 -2.73
CA ARG A 124 7.17 -0.11 -1.97
C ARG A 124 7.18 1.32 -1.47
N LEU A 125 8.31 2.03 -1.59
CA LEU A 125 8.44 3.44 -1.22
C LEU A 125 9.18 4.19 -2.32
N PHE A 126 8.65 5.32 -2.77
CA PHE A 126 9.22 6.07 -3.89
C PHE A 126 8.90 7.56 -3.78
N LYS A 127 9.75 8.39 -4.40
CA LYS A 127 9.47 9.83 -4.53
C LYS A 127 8.33 10.03 -5.50
N LYS A 128 7.36 10.86 -5.12
CA LYS A 128 6.25 11.25 -5.98
C LYS A 128 6.78 12.10 -7.13
N HIS A 129 6.56 11.65 -8.36
CA HIS A 129 6.84 12.42 -9.57
C HIS A 129 5.55 12.56 -10.40
N PRO A 130 5.31 13.70 -11.08
CA PRO A 130 4.14 13.88 -11.95
C PRO A 130 4.00 12.79 -13.03
N ASP A 131 5.13 12.30 -13.56
CA ASP A 131 5.18 11.29 -14.62
C ASP A 131 5.24 9.84 -14.10
N MET A 132 5.05 9.64 -12.79
CA MET A 132 5.09 8.32 -12.19
C MET A 132 3.67 7.76 -12.06
N TYR A 133 3.47 6.59 -12.68
CA TYR A 133 2.20 5.89 -12.69
C TYR A 133 2.42 4.38 -12.77
N TYR A 134 1.46 3.62 -12.25
CA TYR A 134 1.38 2.18 -12.45
C TYR A 134 0.78 1.88 -13.83
N TYR A 135 1.33 0.87 -14.50
CA TYR A 135 0.81 0.31 -15.74
C TYR A 135 0.78 -1.23 -15.69
N GLY A 136 -0.08 -1.84 -16.50
CA GLY A 136 -0.39 -3.28 -16.44
C GLY A 136 -1.65 -3.55 -15.61
N ILE A 137 -2.34 -4.65 -15.92
CA ILE A 137 -3.68 -4.90 -15.37
C ILE A 137 -3.62 -5.65 -14.03
N VAL A 138 -2.75 -6.67 -13.91
CA VAL A 138 -2.63 -7.55 -12.71
C VAL A 138 -1.21 -7.55 -12.13
N HIS A 139 -0.17 -7.65 -12.98
CA HIS A 139 1.24 -7.55 -12.57
C HIS A 139 1.76 -6.14 -12.85
N ASN A 140 1.38 -5.20 -12.00
CA ASN A 140 1.55 -3.79 -12.31
C ASN A 140 2.98 -3.34 -11.99
N LEU A 141 3.55 -2.58 -12.91
CA LEU A 141 4.88 -2.01 -12.78
C LEU A 141 4.77 -0.50 -12.55
N LEU A 142 5.62 0.02 -11.67
CA LEU A 142 5.74 1.45 -11.44
C LEU A 142 6.67 2.04 -12.51
N ASN A 143 6.18 2.98 -13.30
CA ASN A 143 7.03 3.80 -14.17
C ASN A 143 7.81 4.80 -13.30
N VAL A 144 9.12 4.64 -13.20
CA VAL A 144 10.02 5.61 -12.56
C VAL A 144 10.68 6.42 -13.68
N PRO A 145 10.41 7.73 -13.80
CA PRO A 145 10.99 8.57 -14.86
C PRO A 145 12.52 8.65 -14.72
N ASP A 146 13.22 8.73 -15.85
CA ASP A 146 14.63 9.09 -15.86
C ASP A 146 14.78 10.57 -15.46
N ASN A 147 15.66 10.86 -14.51
CA ASN A 147 16.01 12.23 -14.08
C ASN A 147 16.80 12.98 -15.17
#